data_AF-X1F0J3-F1
#
_entry.id   AF-X1F0J3-F1
#
_cell.length_a   1.000
_cell.length_b   1.000
_cell.length_c   1.000
_cell.angle_alpha   90.00
_cell.angle_beta   90.00
_cell.angle_gamma   90.00
#
_symmetry.space_group_name_H-M   'P 1'
#
loop_
_entity.id
_entity.type
_entity.pdbx_description
1 polymer ?
#
loop_
_entity_poly.entity_id
_entity_poly.type
_entity_poly.pdbx_seq_one_letter_code
_entity_poly.pdbx_strand_id
1 'polypeptide(L)' 'MGSRKTIIVVEDNPMNMKLIADLLALNGFNVLKAVDGESALTILKDN' A
#
# COMPACT_ATOMS: atom_id res chain seq x y z
N MET A 1 14.35 -0.20 -18.41
CA MET A 1 13.21 -0.73 -17.61
C MET A 1 12.86 0.34 -16.59
N GLY A 2 11.63 0.90 -16.64
CA GLY A 2 11.23 1.96 -15.72
C GLY A 2 11.10 1.45 -14.28
N SER A 3 11.48 2.26 -13.29
CA SER A 3 11.33 1.92 -11.87
C SER A 3 9.85 1.82 -11.50
N ARG A 4 9.49 0.77 -10.75
CA ARG A 4 8.12 0.57 -10.26
C ARG A 4 7.84 1.59 -9.16
N LYS A 5 6.78 2.40 -9.30
CA LYS A 5 6.39 3.36 -8.25
C LYS A 5 5.78 2.59 -7.06
N THR A 6 6.11 3.04 -5.85
CA THR A 6 5.56 2.50 -4.60
C THR A 6 4.40 3.35 -4.11
N ILE A 7 3.30 2.73 -3.68
CA ILE A 7 2.13 3.35 -3.07
C ILE A 7 1.85 2.66 -1.74
N ILE A 8 1.53 3.43 -0.70
CA ILE A 8 1.01 2.90 0.57
C ILE A 8 -0.50 3.13 0.64
N VAL A 9 -1.24 2.06 0.96
CA VAL A 9 -2.69 2.11 1.21
C VAL A 9 -2.92 2.04 2.70
N VAL A 10 -3.65 3.03 3.24
CA VAL A 10 -4.04 3.09 4.65
C VAL A 10 -5.55 2.88 4.73
N GLU A 11 -5.99 1.73 5.24
CA GLU A 11 -7.40 1.30 5.26
C GLU A 11 -7.63 0.28 6.38
N ASP A 12 -8.59 0.55 7.26
CA ASP A 12 -8.91 -0.27 8.43
C ASP A 12 -9.80 -1.48 8.10
N ASN A 13 -10.57 -1.41 7.01
CA ASN A 13 -11.38 -2.51 6.54
C ASN A 13 -10.55 -3.49 5.67
N PRO A 14 -10.39 -4.77 6.09
CA PRO A 14 -9.54 -5.72 5.38
C PRO A 14 -10.04 -6.07 3.97
N MET A 15 -11.35 -6.02 3.72
CA MET A 15 -11.92 -6.29 2.39
C MET A 15 -11.61 -5.15 1.42
N ASN A 16 -11.80 -3.91 1.86
CA ASN A 16 -11.47 -2.72 1.06
C ASN A 16 -9.97 -2.65 0.77
N MET A 17 -9.14 -2.88 1.80
CA MET A 17 -7.69 -2.87 1.67
C MET A 17 -7.22 -3.88 0.63
N LYS A 18 -7.78 -5.10 0.65
CA LYS A 18 -7.45 -6.14 -0.32
C LYS A 18 -7.84 -5.71 -1.74
N LEU A 19 -9.07 -5.23 -1.93
CA LEU A 19 -9.56 -4.78 -3.24
C LEU A 19 -8.66 -3.67 -3.83
N ILE A 20 -8.36 -2.63 -3.05
CA ILE A 20 -7.55 -1.49 -3.51
C ILE A 20 -6.13 -1.94 -3.84
N ALA A 21 -5.51 -2.75 -2.97
CA ALA A 21 -4.15 -3.22 -3.20
C ALA A 21 -4.02 -4.12 -4.42
N ASP A 22 -4.99 -5.00 -4.64
CA ASP A 22 -5.01 -5.89 -5.81
C ASP A 22 -5.12 -5.07 -7.10
N LEU A 23 -6.00 -4.06 -7.13
CA LEU A 23 -6.12 -3.14 -8.29
C LEU A 23 -4.83 -2.39 -8.56
N LEU A 24 -4.16 -1.84 -7.55
CA LEU A 24 -2.89 -1.13 -7.71
C LEU A 24 -1.76 -2.06 -8.17
N ALA A 25 -1.68 -3.27 -7.63
CA ALA A 25 -0.69 -4.26 -8.04
C ALA A 25 -0.89 -4.66 -9.52
N LEU A 26 -2.13 -4.87 -9.96
CA LEU A 26 -2.48 -5.14 -11.37
C LEU A 26 -2.08 -3.99 -12.30
N ASN A 27 -2.13 -2.75 -11.82
CA ASN A 27 -1.66 -1.56 -12.56
C ASN A 27 -0.13 -1.37 -12.50
N GLY A 28 0.60 -2.34 -11.95
CA GLY A 28 2.04 -2.36 -11.96
C GLY A 28 2.69 -1.51 -10.87
N PHE A 29 1.98 -1.17 -9.79
CA PHE A 29 2.57 -0.51 -8.62
C PHE A 29 3.16 -1.53 -7.63
N ASN A 30 4.14 -1.09 -6.84
CA ASN A 30 4.50 -1.77 -5.60
C ASN A 30 3.59 -1.25 -4.49
N VAL A 31 2.94 -2.13 -3.74
CA VAL A 31 1.89 -1.72 -2.79
C VAL A 31 2.27 -2.11 -1.38
N LEU A 32 2.40 -1.12 -0.50
CA LEU A 32 2.50 -1.27 0.94
C LEU A 32 1.12 -1.10 1.57
N LYS A 33 0.88 -1.76 2.71
CA LYS A 33 -0.43 -1.80 3.38
C LYS A 33 -0.26 -1.38 4.84
N ALA A 34 -1.16 -0.53 5.31
CA ALA A 34 -1.27 -0.11 6.70
C ALA A 34 -2.74 -0.10 7.11
N VAL A 35 -3.03 -0.47 8.35
CA VAL A 35 -4.41 -0.49 8.87
C VAL A 35 -4.80 0.81 9.54
N ASP A 36 -3.82 1.66 9.84
CA ASP A 36 -3.99 2.95 10.50
C ASP A 36 -2.81 3.89 10.20
N GLY A 37 -2.87 5.11 10.73
CA GLY A 37 -1.81 6.10 10.54
C GLY A 37 -0.48 5.75 11.23
N GLU A 38 -0.52 5.07 12.38
CA GLU A 38 0.69 4.74 13.14
C GLU A 38 1.53 3.67 12.45
N SER A 39 0.86 2.61 11.97
CA SER A 39 1.46 1.58 11.12
C SER A 39 1.98 2.17 9.80
N ALA A 40 1.25 3.11 9.19
CA ALA A 40 1.72 3.81 8.00
C ALA A 40 3.00 4.62 8.25
N LEU A 41 3.04 5.38 9.35
CA LEU A 41 4.23 6.14 9.75
C LEU A 41 5.42 5.25 10.07
N THR A 42 5.19 4.08 10.67
CA THR A 42 6.25 3.09 10.93
C THR A 42 6.84 2.60 9.62
N ILE A 43 6.00 2.18 8.67
CA ILE A 43 6.44 1.71 7.36
C ILE A 43 7.23 2.79 6.60
N LEU A 44 6.80 4.06 6.67
CA LEU A 44 7.47 5.18 6.00
C LEU A 44 8.83 5.54 6.59
N LYS A 45 9.10 5.18 7.84
CA LYS A 45 10.41 5.40 8.49
C LYS A 45 11.40 4.28 8.18
N ASP A 46 10.90 3.07 7.93
CA ASP A 46 11.70 1.86 7.70
C ASP A 46 12.01 1.59 6.21
N ASN A 47 11.41 2.35 5.29
CA ASN A 47 11.63 2.26 3.83
C ASN A 47 12.43 3.45 3.30
#